data_AF-A0A2E6Y4Q6-F1
#
_entry.id   AF-A0A2E6Y4Q6-F1
#
_cell.length_a   1.000
_cell.length_b   1.000
_cell.length_c   1.000
_cell.angle_alpha   90.00
_cell.angle_beta   90.00
_cell.angle_gamma   90.00
#
_symmetry.space_group_name_H-M   'P 1'
#
loop_
_entity.id
_entity.type
_entity.pdbx_description
1 polymer ?
#
loop_
_entity_poly.entity_id
_entity_poly.type
_entity_poly.pdbx_seq_one_letter_code
_entity_poly.pdbx_strand_id
1 'polypeptide(L)'
;MKYRVEGGVAEIGADMLLRLSDEQASARSHALEQSDDGKQWRPRHVVQFKSGEELGIDCDPEDLPRSLSLVLVPLGKRRKAARGKPADQPREEISDDEDGDASDDGEPEGDGGDVPSLEG
;
A
#
# COMPACT_ATOMS: atom_id res chain seq x y z
N MET A 1 22.05 4.97 0.21
CA MET A 1 22.09 4.55 -1.21
C MET A 1 20.73 4.79 -1.87
N LYS A 2 20.63 5.01 -3.19
CA LYS A 2 19.32 5.08 -3.90
C LYS A 2 18.96 3.74 -4.50
N TYR A 3 17.70 3.36 -4.45
CA TYR A 3 17.16 2.12 -4.99
C TYR A 3 15.89 2.41 -5.80
N ARG A 4 15.65 1.57 -6.81
CA ARG A 4 14.41 1.52 -7.56
C ARG A 4 13.72 0.20 -7.31
N VAL A 5 12.41 0.22 -7.08
CA VAL A 5 11.63 -1.01 -6.99
C VAL A 5 11.41 -1.57 -8.40
N GLU A 6 11.83 -2.80 -8.65
CA GLU A 6 11.59 -3.56 -9.88
C GLU A 6 11.03 -4.94 -9.52
N GLY A 7 10.04 -5.41 -10.28
CA GLY A 7 9.52 -6.78 -10.13
C GLY A 7 8.37 -6.96 -9.13
N GLY A 8 7.74 -5.88 -8.65
CA GLY A 8 6.50 -5.98 -7.87
C GLY A 8 6.37 -4.92 -6.80
N VAL A 9 6.27 -5.35 -5.55
CA VAL A 9 6.12 -4.49 -4.37
C VAL A 9 7.29 -4.74 -3.41
N ALA A 10 7.92 -3.67 -2.94
CA ALA A 10 8.96 -3.74 -1.91
C ALA A 10 8.37 -3.42 -0.54
N GLU A 11 8.54 -4.34 0.42
CA GLU A 11 8.03 -4.24 1.78
C GLU A 11 9.15 -3.82 2.74
N ILE A 12 9.16 -2.54 3.12
CA ILE A 12 10.20 -1.97 3.98
C ILE A 12 9.72 -1.97 5.44
N GLY A 13 10.43 -2.69 6.30
CA GLY A 13 10.18 -2.75 7.75
C GLY A 13 10.81 -1.60 8.55
N ALA A 14 10.41 -1.50 9.82
CA ALA A 14 10.72 -0.39 10.73
C ALA A 14 12.21 -0.21 11.09
N ASP A 15 13.02 -1.23 10.83
CA ASP A 15 14.46 -1.23 11.13
C ASP A 15 15.30 -0.43 10.13
N MET A 16 14.72 0.04 9.01
CA MET A 16 15.45 0.73 7.96
C MET A 16 15.15 2.23 7.90
N LEU A 17 16.20 3.04 7.71
CA LEU A 17 16.09 4.47 7.47
C LEU A 17 15.90 4.77 5.99
N LEU A 18 14.85 5.50 5.67
CA LEU A 18 14.47 5.87 4.31
C LEU A 18 14.75 7.35 4.04
N ARG A 19 15.17 7.64 2.81
CA ARG A 19 15.24 8.99 2.25
C ARG A 19 14.25 9.06 1.11
N LEU A 20 13.12 9.68 1.38
CA LEU A 20 12.00 9.83 0.45
C LEU A 20 11.88 11.29 0.02
N SER A 21 11.27 11.53 -1.13
CA SER A 21 10.85 12.88 -1.52
C SER A 21 9.69 13.36 -0.64
N ASP A 22 9.53 14.68 -0.50
CA ASP A 22 8.42 15.28 0.28
C ASP A 22 7.05 14.73 -0.11
N GLU A 23 6.80 14.55 -1.40
CA GLU A 23 5.54 13.97 -1.90
C GLU A 23 5.31 12.53 -1.43
N GLN A 24 6.36 11.71 -1.46
CA GLN A 24 6.31 10.31 -1.02
C GLN A 24 6.18 10.19 0.49
N ALA A 25 6.87 11.06 1.24
CA ALA A 25 6.79 11.14 2.68
C ALA A 25 5.41 11.63 3.13
N SER A 26 4.87 12.67 2.49
CA SER A 26 3.55 13.22 2.78
C SER A 26 2.44 12.18 2.55
N ALA A 27 2.47 11.46 1.42
CA ALA A 27 1.51 10.40 1.13
C ALA A 27 1.50 9.27 2.18
N ARG A 28 2.61 9.10 2.91
CA ARG A 28 2.82 8.01 3.87
C ARG A 28 3.14 8.53 5.28
N SER A 29 2.83 9.79 5.56
CA SER A 29 3.20 10.47 6.81
C SER A 29 2.62 9.76 8.04
N HIS A 30 1.47 9.10 7.88
CA HIS A 30 0.84 8.29 8.92
C HIS A 30 1.63 7.01 9.29
N ALA A 31 2.43 6.47 8.36
CA ALA A 31 3.21 5.25 8.53
C ALA A 31 4.72 5.50 8.70
N LEU A 32 5.14 6.76 8.61
CA LEU A 32 6.53 7.19 8.70
C LEU A 32 6.72 8.10 9.92
N GLU A 33 7.82 7.91 10.61
CA GLU A 33 8.30 8.76 11.69
C GLU A 33 9.51 9.54 11.19
N GLN A 34 9.46 10.86 11.30
CA GLN A 34 10.60 11.69 10.91
C GLN A 34 11.73 11.49 11.92
N SER A 35 12.92 11.16 11.42
CA SER A 35 14.12 11.07 12.27
C SER A 35 14.61 12.47 12.66
N ASP A 36 15.37 12.58 13.75
CA ASP A 36 15.88 13.86 14.30
C ASP A 36 16.65 14.72 13.28
N ASP A 37 17.23 14.11 12.25
CA ASP A 37 17.95 14.82 11.17
C ASP A 37 17.01 15.56 10.20
N GLY A 38 15.69 15.30 10.26
CA GLY A 38 14.66 15.91 9.40
C GLY A 38 14.68 15.45 7.94
N LYS A 39 15.75 14.77 7.51
CA LYS A 39 15.99 14.31 6.12
C LYS A 39 15.79 12.81 5.93
N GLN A 40 15.57 12.08 7.01
CA GLN A 40 15.37 10.63 7.03
C GLN A 40 14.05 10.30 7.70
N TRP A 41 13.43 9.22 7.23
CA TRP A 41 12.15 8.74 7.68
C TRP A 41 12.30 7.29 8.11
N ARG A 42 11.86 6.98 9.33
CA ARG A 42 11.79 5.62 9.85
C ARG A 42 10.34 5.13 9.71
N PRO A 43 10.08 4.04 8.98
CA PRO A 43 8.74 3.47 8.93
C PRO A 43 8.35 2.92 10.31
N ARG A 44 7.12 3.20 10.77
CA ARG A 44 6.58 2.65 12.03
C ARG A 44 6.01 1.24 11.84
N HIS A 45 5.57 0.94 10.63
CA HIS A 45 5.00 -0.32 10.20
C HIS A 45 5.60 -0.70 8.84
N VAL A 46 5.31 -1.90 8.33
CA VAL A 46 5.75 -2.32 6.99
C VAL A 46 5.15 -1.39 5.93
N VAL A 47 6.00 -0.69 5.19
CA VAL A 47 5.60 0.22 4.11
C VAL A 47 5.84 -0.44 2.76
N GLN A 48 4.81 -0.44 1.94
CA GLN A 48 4.85 -1.01 0.59
C GLN A 48 5.16 0.07 -0.45
N PHE A 49 6.16 -0.19 -1.29
CA PHE A 49 6.52 0.64 -2.43
C PHE A 49 6.26 -0.12 -3.72
N LYS A 50 5.65 0.54 -4.71
CA LYS A 50 5.29 -0.10 -5.98
C LYS A 50 6.46 -0.08 -6.97
N SER A 51 6.47 -1.04 -7.89
CA SER A 51 7.44 -1.09 -9.00
C SER A 51 7.47 0.24 -9.75
N GLY A 52 8.69 0.73 -10.00
CA GLY A 52 8.94 2.00 -10.64
C GLY A 52 9.17 3.15 -9.66
N GLU A 53 8.85 3.01 -8.37
CA GLU A 53 9.20 4.00 -7.36
C GLU A 53 10.70 3.99 -7.06
N GLU A 54 11.24 5.19 -6.86
CA GLU A 54 12.61 5.42 -6.41
C GLU A 54 12.58 5.82 -4.94
N LEU A 55 13.44 5.20 -4.14
CA LEU A 55 13.60 5.53 -2.73
C LEU A 55 15.07 5.47 -2.33
N GLY A 56 15.47 6.32 -1.39
CA GLY A 56 16.75 6.18 -0.73
C GLY A 56 16.63 5.26 0.47
N ILE A 57 17.55 4.33 0.63
CA ILE A 57 17.69 3.54 1.86
C ILE A 57 19.09 3.76 2.38
N ASP A 58 19.21 4.08 3.67
CA ASP A 58 20.49 4.20 4.37
C ASP A 58 21.00 2.83 4.80
N CYS A 59 21.10 1.92 3.83
CA CYS A 59 21.58 0.57 4.00
C CYS A 59 22.32 0.15 2.74
N ASP A 60 23.43 -0.56 2.92
CA ASP A 60 24.24 -1.11 1.84
C ASP A 60 23.56 -2.33 1.21
N PRO A 61 23.81 -2.61 -0.08
CA PRO A 61 23.17 -3.72 -0.79
C PRO A 61 23.55 -5.10 -0.24
N GLU A 62 24.67 -5.19 0.47
CA GLU A 62 25.13 -6.41 1.14
C GLU A 62 24.41 -6.69 2.48
N ASP A 63 23.89 -5.65 3.13
CA ASP A 63 23.12 -5.72 4.37
C ASP A 63 21.60 -5.75 4.14
N LEU A 64 21.17 -5.52 2.90
CA LEU A 64 19.75 -5.57 2.52
C LEU A 64 19.20 -7.01 2.71
N PRO A 65 18.06 -7.19 3.39
CA PRO A 65 17.45 -8.50 3.53
C PRO A 65 17.14 -9.11 2.16
N ARG A 66 17.29 -10.43 2.07
CA ARG A 66 17.20 -11.16 0.80
C ARG A 66 15.92 -10.86 0.01
N SER A 67 14.79 -10.74 0.68
CA SER A 67 13.50 -10.41 0.06
C SER A 67 13.54 -9.05 -0.65
N LEU A 68 14.18 -8.05 -0.05
CA LEU A 68 14.33 -6.73 -0.66
C LEU A 68 15.39 -6.70 -1.74
N SER A 69 16.48 -7.47 -1.58
CA SER A 69 17.53 -7.56 -2.61
C SER A 69 17.03 -8.08 -3.97
N LEU A 70 15.91 -8.81 -3.98
CA LEU A 70 15.26 -9.32 -5.20
C LEU A 70 14.45 -8.25 -5.94
N VAL A 71 13.90 -7.28 -5.22
CA VAL A 71 12.98 -6.25 -5.77
C VAL A 71 13.58 -4.84 -5.78
N LEU A 72 14.68 -4.60 -5.06
CA LEU A 72 15.34 -3.30 -5.01
C LEU A 72 16.62 -3.30 -5.85
N VAL A 73 16.64 -2.43 -6.86
CA VAL A 73 17.78 -2.26 -7.76
C VAL A 73 18.52 -0.96 -7.40
N PRO A 74 19.80 -1.01 -7.00
CA PRO A 74 20.55 0.18 -6.62
C PRO A 74 20.79 1.13 -7.81
N LEU A 75 20.26 2.35 -7.70
CA LEU A 75 20.46 3.46 -8.62
C LEU A 75 21.77 4.18 -8.28
N GLY A 76 22.86 3.74 -8.91
CA GLY A 76 24.20 4.29 -8.68
C GLY A 76 25.30 3.57 -9.44
N LYS A 77 25.08 2.30 -9.83
CA LYS A 77 25.86 1.63 -10.87
C LYS A 77 25.09 1.73 -12.17
N ARG A 78 25.62 2.46 -13.15
CA ARG A 78 25.15 2.44 -14.54
C ARG A 78 25.18 1.00 -15.06
N ARG A 79 24.09 0.24 -14.88
CA ARG A 79 23.82 -0.93 -15.71
C ARG A 79 22.67 -0.58 -16.64
N LYS A 80 23.05 -0.48 -17.90
CA LYS A 80 22.22 -0.26 -19.08
C LYS A 80 21.09 -1.30 -19.07
N ALA A 81 19.86 -0.81 -18.91
CA ALA A 81 18.54 -1.36 -19.28
C ALA A 81 18.29 -2.88 -19.17
N ALA A 82 17.17 -3.23 -18.52
CA ALA A 82 16.28 -4.25 -19.05
C ALA A 82 14.83 -3.80 -18.84
N ARG A 83 14.22 -3.34 -19.93
CA ARG A 83 12.77 -3.20 -20.10
C ARG A 83 12.19 -4.62 -20.06
N GLY A 84 11.95 -5.14 -18.86
CA GLY A 84 11.19 -6.37 -18.62
C GLY A 84 9.71 -6.02 -18.50
N LYS A 85 8.89 -6.67 -19.32
CA LYS A 85 7.45 -6.44 -19.46
C LYS A 85 6.73 -6.45 -18.11
N PRO A 86 5.67 -5.62 -17.92
CA PRO A 86 4.72 -5.88 -16.84
C PRO A 86 4.13 -7.27 -17.06
N ALA A 87 4.30 -8.15 -16.06
CA ALA A 87 3.49 -9.35 -15.96
C ALA A 87 2.06 -8.89 -15.71
N ASP A 88 1.30 -8.93 -16.80
CA ASP A 88 -0.15 -9.05 -16.85
C ASP A 88 -0.60 -10.07 -15.79
N GLN A 89 -1.02 -9.59 -14.62
CA GLN A 89 -1.85 -10.41 -13.75
C GLN A 89 -3.28 -10.22 -14.25
N PRO A 90 -3.94 -11.28 -14.74
CA PRO A 90 -5.35 -11.19 -15.08
C PRO A 90 -6.08 -10.82 -13.79
N ARG A 91 -6.72 -9.64 -13.83
CA ARG A 91 -7.80 -9.28 -12.93
C ARG A 91 -8.83 -10.39 -13.05
N GLU A 92 -8.93 -11.25 -12.04
CA GLU A 92 -10.04 -12.19 -11.91
C GLU A 92 -11.32 -11.35 -11.79
N GLU A 93 -11.92 -11.15 -12.95
CA GLU A 93 -13.27 -10.67 -13.15
C GLU A 93 -14.18 -11.79 -12.62
N ILE A 94 -14.52 -11.70 -11.34
CA ILE A 94 -15.53 -12.55 -10.73
C ILE A 94 -16.87 -11.95 -11.17
N SER A 95 -17.26 -12.31 -12.39
CA SER A 95 -18.63 -12.27 -12.87
C SER A 95 -19.12 -13.70 -12.82
N ASP A 96 -20.00 -14.01 -11.87
CA ASP A 96 -20.98 -15.08 -12.09
C ASP A 96 -22.28 -14.65 -11.40
N ASP A 97 -23.21 -14.25 -12.27
CA ASP A 97 -24.65 -14.36 -12.08
C ASP A 97 -24.99 -15.65 -11.32
N GLU A 98 -25.57 -15.54 -10.12
CA GLU A 98 -26.56 -16.53 -9.71
C GLU A 98 -27.91 -15.85 -9.44
N ASP A 99 -28.72 -16.01 -10.48
CA ASP A 99 -30.17 -16.03 -10.57
C ASP A 99 -30.87 -16.51 -9.28
N GLY A 100 -31.92 -15.78 -8.90
CA GLY A 100 -33.18 -16.36 -8.44
C GLY A 100 -33.24 -17.08 -7.09
N ASP A 101 -33.83 -16.40 -6.10
CA ASP A 101 -35.09 -16.94 -5.54
C ASP A 101 -35.95 -15.79 -5.02
N ALA A 102 -37.03 -15.53 -5.76
CA ALA A 102 -38.15 -14.74 -5.30
C ALA A 102 -39.08 -15.66 -4.50
N SER A 103 -39.08 -15.48 -3.18
CA SER A 103 -40.18 -15.86 -2.30
C SER A 103 -40.49 -14.59 -1.49
N ASP A 104 -41.37 -13.68 -1.93
CA ASP A 104 -42.84 -13.78 -1.80
C ASP A 104 -43.28 -14.62 -0.61
N ASP A 105 -43.38 -14.00 0.57
CA ASP A 105 -44.42 -14.31 1.55
C ASP A 105 -44.49 -13.20 2.62
N GLY A 106 -45.64 -12.51 2.69
CA GLY A 106 -46.11 -11.91 3.95
C GLY A 106 -46.09 -10.38 4.10
N GLU A 107 -46.93 -9.67 3.35
CA GLU A 107 -47.67 -8.51 3.88
C GLU A 107 -48.65 -8.98 5.01
N PRO A 108 -49.31 -8.13 5.83
CA PRO A 108 -49.08 -6.70 6.14
C PRO A 108 -49.38 -6.30 7.62
N GLU A 109 -49.32 -5.00 7.88
CA GLU A 109 -50.06 -4.19 8.89
C GLU A 109 -49.63 -4.13 10.37
N GLY A 110 -49.73 -2.90 10.88
CA GLY A 110 -49.50 -2.43 12.25
C GLY A 110 -49.06 -0.96 12.17
N ASP A 111 -49.91 -0.05 11.69
CA ASP A 111 -51.00 0.60 12.45
C ASP A 111 -50.61 1.04 13.87
N GLY A 112 -50.70 2.35 14.10
CA GLY A 112 -50.72 2.98 15.42
C GLY A 112 -49.33 3.25 16.03
N GLY A 113 -48.93 4.46 16.35
CA GLY A 113 -49.67 5.70 16.38
C GLY A 113 -48.81 6.85 16.89
N ASP A 114 -49.28 8.04 16.57
CA ASP A 114 -48.95 9.31 17.17
C ASP A 114 -49.06 9.26 18.70
N VAL A 115 -48.01 9.69 19.42
CA VAL A 115 -48.13 10.48 20.65
C VAL A 115 -46.87 11.33 20.88
N PRO A 116 -46.96 12.67 20.91
CA PRO A 116 -45.98 13.49 21.60
C PRO A 116 -46.35 13.57 23.09
N SER A 117 -45.54 12.97 23.95
CA SER A 117 -45.64 13.19 25.40
C SER A 117 -44.78 14.38 25.82
N LEU A 118 -45.52 15.45 26.10
CA LEU A 118 -45.20 16.57 26.97
C LEU A 118 -44.64 16.11 28.33
N GLU A 119 -43.86 17.00 28.94
CA GLU A 119 -43.63 17.22 30.38
C GLU A 119 -42.34 16.68 31.03
N GLY A 120 -41.64 17.63 31.68
CA GLY A 120 -40.41 17.45 32.46
C GLY A 120 -39.60 18.74 32.53
#